data_AF-A0A8R7UXX4-F1
#
_entry.id   AF-A0A8R7UXX4-F1
#
_cell.length_a   1.000
_cell.length_b   1.000
_cell.length_c   1.000
_cell.angle_alpha   90.00
_cell.angle_beta   90.00
_cell.angle_gamma   90.00
#
_symmetry.space_group_name_H-M   'P 1'
#
loop_
_entity.id
_entity.type
_entity.pdbx_description
1 polymer ?
#
loop_
_entity_poly.entity_id
_entity_poly.type
_entity_poly.pdbx_seq_one_letter_code
_entity_poly.pdbx_strand_id
1 'polypeptide(L)'
;MGVSGAVQWWEEWQLRILVIASLVIQYIPFVASVERKHPIRSWFRPIIWLAYLGSDAIAIYGLATLFNRHRKPQNDGDEGTMGSAHSILEVLWAPILLMHLGGQDGITAYNIEDNELWPRHILTSVSQVTVAIYVFCKSWPSNDWTLLSAAMCPFIPGILKCFEKPWALNRASINSLVSSGEPIRRSIHTHKPMIDPLEDFIDKATSPIEANEYLLTSATPVDFTPYKLFVDLASPSVEDRIRVLLSFSTLDGNHAYCKLQHWLSNTFLLLYTKKKV
;
A
#
# COMPACT_ATOMS: atom_id res chain seq x y z
N MET A 1 40.06 -21.97 2.88
CA MET A 1 39.04 -21.96 1.80
C MET A 1 39.36 -20.78 0.89
N GLY A 2 39.75 -21.03 -0.36
CA GLY A 2 40.10 -19.97 -1.31
C GLY A 2 38.88 -19.16 -1.75
N VAL A 3 39.11 -17.96 -2.28
CA VAL A 3 38.07 -17.03 -2.79
C VAL A 3 37.12 -17.73 -3.78
N SER A 4 37.65 -18.65 -4.60
CA SER A 4 36.85 -19.44 -5.55
C SER A 4 35.81 -20.35 -4.87
N GLY A 5 36.16 -20.98 -3.74
CA GLY A 5 35.22 -21.83 -2.99
C GLY A 5 34.12 -21.01 -2.31
N ALA A 6 34.44 -19.81 -1.84
CA ALA A 6 33.44 -18.90 -1.26
C ALA A 6 32.44 -18.40 -2.32
N VAL A 7 32.91 -18.09 -3.53
CA VAL A 7 32.06 -17.67 -4.66
C VAL A 7 31.14 -18.80 -5.10
N GLN A 8 31.64 -20.03 -5.22
CA GLN A 8 30.80 -21.18 -5.58
C GLN A 8 29.74 -21.47 -4.52
N TRP A 9 30.12 -21.46 -3.24
CA TRP A 9 29.17 -21.62 -2.13
C TRP A 9 28.10 -20.52 -2.15
N TRP A 10 28.49 -19.27 -2.37
CA TRP A 10 27.54 -18.17 -2.50
C TRP A 10 26.61 -18.38 -3.70
N GLU A 11 27.15 -18.76 -4.86
CA GLU A 11 26.36 -18.95 -6.07
C GLU A 11 25.27 -20.02 -5.90
N GLU A 12 25.53 -21.07 -5.11
CA GLU A 12 24.57 -22.14 -4.79
C GLU A 12 23.51 -21.66 -3.78
N TRP A 13 23.95 -21.09 -2.65
CA TRP A 13 23.09 -20.78 -1.51
C TRP A 13 22.35 -19.44 -1.60
N GLN A 14 22.83 -18.50 -2.41
CA GLN A 14 22.30 -17.13 -2.49
C GLN A 14 20.78 -17.08 -2.61
N LEU A 15 20.17 -17.88 -3.49
CA LEU A 15 18.73 -17.83 -3.71
C LEU A 15 17.95 -18.27 -2.46
N ARG A 16 18.41 -19.33 -1.78
CA ARG A 16 17.77 -19.84 -0.56
C ARG A 16 17.90 -18.84 0.58
N ILE A 17 19.08 -18.23 0.73
CA ILE A 17 19.33 -17.17 1.71
C ILE A 17 18.41 -15.98 1.44
N LEU A 18 18.27 -15.55 0.19
CA LEU A 18 17.41 -14.43 -0.19
C LEU A 18 15.94 -14.70 0.07
N VAL A 19 15.45 -15.90 -0.23
CA VAL A 19 14.04 -16.22 0.03
C VAL A 19 13.76 -16.26 1.54
N ILE A 20 14.63 -16.90 2.32
CA ILE A 20 14.48 -16.92 3.79
C ILE A 20 14.57 -15.50 4.36
N ALA A 21 15.54 -14.71 3.91
CA ALA A 21 15.69 -13.31 4.33
C ALA A 21 14.45 -12.49 3.98
N SER A 22 13.88 -12.66 2.78
CA SER A 22 12.66 -11.97 2.37
C SER A 22 11.48 -12.31 3.27
N LEU A 23 11.34 -13.57 3.68
CA LEU A 23 10.27 -14.02 4.58
C LEU A 23 10.43 -13.40 5.97
N VAL A 24 11.63 -13.45 6.55
CA VAL A 24 11.93 -12.86 7.86
C VAL A 24 11.66 -11.35 7.86
N ILE A 25 12.08 -10.67 6.78
CA ILE A 25 11.91 -9.23 6.67
C ILE A 25 10.45 -8.84 6.50
N GLN A 26 9.63 -9.61 5.79
CA GLN A 26 8.18 -9.36 5.71
C GLN A 26 7.45 -9.60 7.04
N TYR A 27 7.93 -10.51 7.87
CA TYR A 27 7.34 -10.77 9.17
C TYR A 27 7.44 -9.56 10.11
N ILE A 28 8.50 -8.74 9.99
CA ILE A 28 8.68 -7.57 10.85
C ILE A 28 7.56 -6.51 10.64
N PRO A 29 7.28 -6.04 9.41
CA PRO A 29 6.11 -5.19 9.13
C PRO A 29 4.77 -5.84 9.48
N PHE A 30 4.69 -7.18 9.57
CA PHE A 30 3.44 -7.88 9.90
C PHE A 30 3.03 -7.57 11.32
N VAL A 31 3.94 -7.88 12.23
CA VAL A 31 3.76 -7.69 13.66
C VAL A 31 3.62 -6.20 13.94
N ALA A 32 4.42 -5.36 13.28
CA ALA A 32 4.32 -3.91 13.40
C ALA A 32 2.93 -3.38 12.98
N SER A 33 2.30 -3.98 11.96
CA SER A 33 0.95 -3.61 11.53
C SER A 33 -0.11 -3.93 12.60
N VAL A 34 0.00 -5.11 13.24
CA VAL A 34 -0.91 -5.54 14.30
C VAL A 34 -0.77 -4.64 15.53
N GLU A 35 0.47 -4.33 15.90
CA GLU A 35 0.80 -3.53 17.09
C GLU A 35 0.75 -2.02 16.88
N ARG A 36 0.33 -1.54 15.70
CA ARG A 36 0.35 -0.10 15.36
C ARG A 36 -0.49 0.79 16.26
N LYS A 37 -1.51 0.22 16.94
CA LYS A 37 -2.38 0.94 17.86
C LYS A 37 -1.75 1.15 19.23
N HIS A 38 -0.64 0.47 19.51
CA HIS A 38 0.09 0.57 20.75
C HIS A 38 1.31 1.49 20.59
N PRO A 39 1.72 2.19 21.65
CA PRO A 39 2.91 3.03 21.62
C PRO A 39 4.16 2.15 21.41
N ILE A 40 4.79 2.30 20.24
CA ILE A 40 6.01 1.57 19.88
C ILE A 40 7.24 2.27 20.49
N ARG A 41 8.16 1.50 21.08
CA ARG A 41 9.45 2.00 21.59
C ARG A 41 10.26 2.63 20.46
N SER A 42 10.92 3.75 20.72
CA SER A 42 11.65 4.52 19.68
C SER A 42 12.68 3.72 18.87
N TRP A 43 13.32 2.71 19.47
CA TRP A 43 14.32 1.87 18.79
C TRP A 43 13.74 0.87 17.78
N PHE A 44 12.43 0.55 17.85
CA PHE A 44 11.80 -0.29 16.82
C PHE A 44 11.49 0.46 15.54
N ARG A 45 11.38 1.80 15.58
CA ARG A 45 11.09 2.64 14.40
C ARG A 45 12.10 2.43 13.26
N PRO A 46 13.43 2.55 13.48
CA PRO A 46 14.40 2.32 12.40
C PRO A 46 14.39 0.87 11.90
N ILE A 47 14.09 -0.12 12.75
CA ILE A 47 14.00 -1.54 12.36
C ILE A 47 12.81 -1.76 11.43
N ILE A 48 11.64 -1.23 11.78
CA ILE A 48 10.44 -1.31 10.94
C ILE A 48 10.65 -0.57 9.62
N TRP A 49 11.28 0.60 9.66
CA TRP A 49 11.60 1.37 8.47
C TRP A 49 12.55 0.63 7.52
N LEU A 50 13.64 0.05 8.05
CA LEU A 50 14.57 -0.77 7.27
C LEU A 50 13.88 -2.03 6.70
N ALA A 51 13.03 -2.68 7.49
CA ALA A 51 12.31 -3.86 7.03
C ALA A 51 11.29 -3.52 5.94
N TYR A 52 10.61 -2.37 6.06
CA TYR A 52 9.69 -1.85 5.04
C TYR A 52 10.42 -1.55 3.72
N LEU A 53 11.60 -0.91 3.79
CA LEU A 53 12.39 -0.63 2.59
C LEU A 53 13.03 -1.90 2.01
N GLY A 54 13.48 -2.80 2.88
CA GLY A 54 14.17 -4.03 2.52
C GLY A 54 13.25 -5.11 1.95
N SER A 55 11.95 -5.11 2.27
CA SER A 55 11.02 -6.15 1.81
C SER A 55 10.97 -6.24 0.29
N ASP A 56 10.81 -5.09 -0.37
CA ASP A 56 10.71 -5.03 -1.82
C ASP A 56 12.09 -5.25 -2.45
N ALA A 57 13.15 -4.66 -1.87
CA ALA A 57 14.51 -4.77 -2.38
C ALA A 57 15.01 -6.22 -2.43
N ILE A 58 14.78 -7.00 -1.38
CA ILE A 58 15.25 -8.39 -1.29
C ILE A 58 14.43 -9.31 -2.19
N ALA A 59 13.11 -9.09 -2.29
CA ALA A 59 12.26 -9.84 -3.21
C ALA A 59 12.68 -9.60 -4.68
N ILE A 60 12.90 -8.33 -5.06
CA ILE A 60 13.40 -7.94 -6.39
C ILE A 60 14.76 -8.55 -6.66
N TYR A 61 15.69 -8.47 -5.71
CA TYR A 61 17.01 -9.05 -5.87
C TYR A 61 16.96 -10.58 -6.00
N GLY A 62 16.08 -11.25 -5.23
CA GLY A 62 15.81 -12.68 -5.40
C GLY A 62 15.30 -13.03 -6.80
N LEU A 63 14.34 -12.27 -7.32
CA LEU A 63 13.82 -12.42 -8.69
C LEU A 63 14.91 -12.19 -9.74
N ALA A 64 15.76 -11.18 -9.56
CA ALA A 64 16.87 -10.88 -10.45
C ALA A 64 17.92 -12.00 -10.46
N THR A 65 18.27 -12.54 -9.28
CA THR A 65 19.17 -13.69 -9.15
C THR A 65 18.58 -14.92 -9.85
N LEU A 66 17.29 -15.16 -9.68
CA LEU A 66 16.59 -16.25 -10.36
C LEU A 66 16.59 -16.07 -11.88
N PHE A 67 16.31 -14.87 -12.37
CA PHE A 67 16.40 -14.51 -13.79
C PHE A 67 17.81 -14.74 -14.35
N ASN A 68 18.85 -14.31 -13.63
CA ASN A 68 20.24 -14.47 -14.06
C ASN A 68 20.65 -15.94 -14.13
N ARG A 69 20.19 -16.79 -13.20
CA ARG A 69 20.41 -18.24 -13.24
C ARG A 69 19.78 -18.87 -14.48
N HIS A 70 18.58 -18.46 -14.87
CA HIS A 70 17.92 -18.94 -16.07
C HIS A 70 18.55 -18.41 -17.37
N ARG A 71 19.22 -17.26 -17.33
CA ARG A 71 19.89 -16.68 -18.51
C ARG A 71 21.22 -17.35 -18.82
N LYS A 72 21.95 -17.88 -17.82
CA LYS A 72 23.18 -18.64 -18.06
C LYS A 72 22.82 -19.91 -18.86
N PRO A 73 23.43 -20.15 -20.05
CA PRO A 73 23.21 -21.40 -20.76
C PRO A 73 23.69 -22.54 -19.85
N GLN A 74 22.80 -23.49 -19.56
CA GLN A 74 23.23 -24.77 -19.03
C GLN A 74 24.14 -25.37 -20.10
N ASN A 75 25.45 -25.45 -19.83
CA ASN A 75 26.31 -26.27 -20.66
C ASN A 75 25.79 -27.70 -20.52
N ASP A 76 25.17 -28.20 -21.60
CA ASP A 76 24.78 -29.58 -21.78
C ASP A 76 25.94 -30.48 -21.36
N GLY A 77 25.73 -31.32 -20.35
CA GLY A 77 26.81 -32.20 -19.88
C GLY A 77 26.51 -33.13 -18.71
N ASP A 78 25.39 -33.00 -17.98
CA ASP A 78 25.08 -33.99 -16.93
C ASP A 78 23.55 -34.12 -16.71
N GLU A 79 22.89 -34.79 -17.65
CA GLU A 79 21.53 -35.29 -17.48
C GLU A 79 21.55 -36.48 -16.50
N GLY A 80 21.13 -36.22 -15.26
CA GLY A 80 20.93 -37.30 -14.30
C GLY A 80 20.38 -36.84 -12.98
N THR A 81 19.05 -36.64 -12.91
CA THR A 81 18.25 -36.53 -11.66
C THR A 81 18.45 -35.26 -10.81
N MET A 82 19.67 -34.72 -10.68
CA MET A 82 19.96 -33.59 -9.76
C MET A 82 19.58 -32.22 -10.36
N GLY A 83 19.66 -32.05 -11.68
CA GLY A 83 19.22 -30.84 -12.38
C GLY A 83 17.70 -30.62 -12.36
N SER A 84 16.92 -31.71 -12.36
CA SER A 84 15.44 -31.65 -12.29
C SER A 84 14.96 -31.10 -10.95
N ALA A 85 15.53 -31.57 -9.83
CA ALA A 85 15.17 -31.08 -8.50
C ALA A 85 15.50 -29.59 -8.30
N HIS A 86 16.60 -29.11 -8.90
CA HIS A 86 16.98 -27.71 -8.83
C HIS A 86 16.03 -26.82 -9.66
N SER A 87 15.63 -27.27 -10.85
CA SER A 87 14.65 -26.58 -11.70
C SER A 87 13.26 -26.53 -11.04
N ILE A 88 12.80 -27.65 -10.45
CA ILE A 88 11.51 -27.71 -9.74
C ILE A 88 11.48 -26.73 -8.56
N LEU A 89 12.56 -26.64 -7.78
CA LEU A 89 12.63 -25.69 -6.67
C LEU A 89 12.60 -24.23 -7.16
N GLU A 90 13.21 -23.95 -8.30
CA GLU A 90 13.22 -22.64 -8.96
C GLU A 90 11.83 -22.23 -9.49
N VAL A 91 11.04 -23.17 -10.02
CA VAL A 91 9.63 -22.96 -10.39
C VAL A 91 8.80 -22.48 -9.18
N LEU A 92 9.09 -22.97 -7.98
CA LEU A 92 8.38 -22.59 -6.76
C LEU A 92 8.84 -21.24 -6.19
N TRP A 93 10.12 -20.90 -6.35
CA TRP A 93 10.66 -19.65 -5.82
C TRP A 93 10.12 -18.40 -6.52
N ALA A 94 9.84 -18.46 -7.83
CA ALA A 94 9.28 -17.31 -8.56
C ALA A 94 7.91 -16.85 -7.99
N PRO A 95 6.89 -17.72 -7.84
CA PRO A 95 5.63 -17.38 -7.17
C PRO A 95 5.83 -16.88 -5.73
N ILE A 96 6.74 -17.48 -4.95
CA ILE A 96 7.00 -17.09 -3.56
C ILE A 96 7.59 -15.68 -3.49
N LEU A 97 8.63 -15.40 -4.28
CA LEU A 97 9.26 -14.08 -4.34
C LEU A 97 8.30 -13.02 -4.90
N LEU A 98 7.43 -13.39 -5.83
CA LEU A 98 6.40 -12.50 -6.36
C LEU A 98 5.34 -12.17 -5.30
N MET A 99 4.87 -13.18 -4.55
CA MET A 99 3.98 -12.99 -3.40
C MET A 99 4.60 -12.06 -2.36
N HIS A 100 5.89 -12.24 -2.09
CA HIS A 100 6.68 -11.42 -1.19
C HIS A 100 6.78 -9.96 -1.63
N LEU A 101 6.96 -9.73 -2.94
CA LEU A 101 6.99 -8.40 -3.53
C LEU A 101 5.63 -7.69 -3.48
N GLY A 102 4.53 -8.45 -3.59
CA GLY A 102 3.18 -7.93 -3.37
C GLY A 102 2.97 -7.34 -1.96
N GLY A 103 3.89 -7.62 -1.04
CA GLY A 103 3.93 -7.07 0.30
C GLY A 103 2.76 -7.58 1.14
N GLN A 104 2.70 -7.06 2.36
CA GLN A 104 1.77 -7.55 3.35
C GLN A 104 0.56 -6.62 3.49
N ASP A 105 -0.60 -7.21 3.79
CA ASP A 105 -1.88 -6.51 3.69
C ASP A 105 -2.14 -5.49 4.81
N GLY A 106 -1.20 -5.39 5.76
CA GLY A 106 -1.35 -4.60 6.97
C GLY A 106 -0.89 -3.14 6.87
N ILE A 107 0.15 -2.83 6.08
CA ILE A 107 0.76 -1.50 5.97
C ILE A 107 0.79 -1.11 4.50
N THR A 108 0.05 -0.07 4.12
CA THR A 108 0.14 0.49 2.76
C THR A 108 1.37 1.37 2.63
N ALA A 109 1.57 2.27 3.59
CA ALA A 109 2.66 3.23 3.59
C ALA A 109 3.25 3.41 4.99
N TYR A 110 4.57 3.67 5.05
CA TYR A 110 5.23 3.99 6.32
C TYR A 110 5.07 5.48 6.66
N ASN A 111 5.18 6.35 5.65
CA ASN A 111 4.84 7.78 5.74
C ASN A 111 3.73 8.12 4.74
N ILE A 112 2.91 9.14 5.03
CA ILE A 112 1.81 9.56 4.14
C ILE A 112 2.29 9.94 2.74
N GLU A 113 3.51 10.47 2.64
CA GLU A 113 4.17 10.84 1.38
C GLU A 113 4.43 9.64 0.47
N ASP A 114 4.60 8.43 1.03
CA ASP A 114 4.83 7.21 0.25
C ASP A 114 3.59 6.86 -0.59
N ASN A 115 2.39 7.28 -0.17
CA ASN A 115 1.15 7.08 -0.95
C ASN A 115 1.20 7.77 -2.31
N GLU A 116 1.90 8.91 -2.43
CA GLU A 116 2.05 9.64 -3.69
C GLU A 116 3.02 8.97 -4.66
N LEU A 117 3.86 8.05 -4.18
CA LEU A 117 4.82 7.31 -4.99
C LEU A 117 4.20 6.08 -5.68
N TRP A 118 2.88 5.88 -5.57
CA TRP A 118 2.16 4.77 -6.19
C TRP A 118 2.45 4.55 -7.69
N PRO A 119 2.67 5.57 -8.55
CA PRO A 119 2.97 5.33 -9.96
C PRO A 119 4.30 4.61 -10.16
N ARG A 120 5.29 4.90 -9.30
CA ARG A 120 6.59 4.21 -9.30
C ARG A 120 6.41 2.75 -8.91
N HIS A 121 5.59 2.49 -7.90
CA HIS A 121 5.29 1.13 -7.47
C HIS A 121 4.53 0.33 -8.55
N ILE A 122 3.65 0.93 -9.34
CA ILE A 122 3.04 0.27 -10.51
C ILE A 122 4.12 -0.13 -11.52
N LEU A 123 5.00 0.80 -11.91
CA LEU A 123 6.06 0.52 -12.87
C LEU A 123 6.97 -0.62 -12.40
N THR A 124 7.40 -0.57 -11.13
CA THR A 124 8.18 -1.65 -10.52
C THR A 124 7.40 -2.96 -10.55
N SER A 125 6.13 -2.97 -10.17
CA SER A 125 5.30 -4.18 -10.16
C SER A 125 5.17 -4.81 -11.56
N VAL A 126 4.91 -4.01 -12.59
CA VAL A 126 4.85 -4.50 -13.98
C VAL A 126 6.19 -5.11 -14.43
N SER A 127 7.30 -4.44 -14.12
CA SER A 127 8.64 -4.95 -14.47
C SER A 127 8.93 -6.30 -13.81
N GLN A 128 8.60 -6.45 -12.53
CA GLN A 128 8.90 -7.67 -11.77
C GLN A 128 7.94 -8.81 -12.10
N VAL A 129 6.65 -8.52 -12.32
CA VAL A 129 5.69 -9.51 -12.85
C VAL A 129 6.16 -10.03 -14.21
N THR A 130 6.66 -9.17 -15.09
CA THR A 130 7.21 -9.59 -16.39
C THR A 130 8.41 -10.53 -16.23
N VAL A 131 9.34 -10.20 -15.33
CA VAL A 131 10.50 -11.06 -15.02
C VAL A 131 10.03 -12.40 -14.44
N ALA A 132 9.07 -12.39 -13.52
CA ALA A 132 8.54 -13.59 -12.89
C ALA A 132 7.83 -14.50 -13.91
N ILE A 133 7.04 -13.93 -14.83
CA ILE A 133 6.41 -14.68 -15.92
C ILE A 133 7.47 -15.30 -16.84
N TYR A 134 8.49 -14.53 -17.23
CA TYR A 134 9.58 -15.05 -18.06
C TYR A 134 10.27 -16.25 -17.41
N VAL A 135 10.67 -16.09 -16.14
CA VAL A 135 11.32 -17.15 -15.37
C VAL A 135 10.40 -18.36 -15.28
N PHE A 136 9.15 -18.16 -14.86
CA PHE A 136 8.19 -19.24 -14.70
C PHE A 136 8.01 -20.05 -16.00
N CYS A 137 7.84 -19.38 -17.14
CA CYS A 137 7.72 -20.04 -18.44
C CYS A 137 8.99 -20.80 -18.84
N LYS A 138 10.17 -20.30 -18.45
CA LYS A 138 11.45 -20.91 -18.81
C LYS A 138 11.84 -22.08 -17.89
N SER A 139 11.47 -22.04 -16.62
CA SER A 139 11.70 -23.12 -15.65
C SER A 139 10.80 -24.34 -15.89
N TRP A 140 9.83 -24.24 -16.82
CA TRP A 140 8.78 -25.22 -17.03
C TRP A 140 9.29 -26.54 -17.63
N PRO A 141 9.12 -27.69 -16.94
CA PRO A 141 9.32 -29.01 -17.54
C PRO A 141 8.10 -29.37 -18.40
N SER A 142 8.29 -29.62 -19.69
CA SER A 142 7.21 -29.82 -20.68
C SER A 142 6.15 -30.90 -20.37
N ASN A 143 6.35 -31.74 -19.35
CA ASN A 143 5.56 -32.97 -19.16
C ASN A 143 4.80 -33.09 -17.81
N ASP A 144 4.92 -32.14 -16.87
CA ASP A 144 4.42 -32.33 -15.49
C ASP A 144 3.25 -31.39 -15.08
N TRP A 145 2.09 -31.54 -15.71
CA TRP A 145 0.88 -30.71 -15.47
C TRP A 145 0.47 -30.52 -13.99
N THR A 146 0.72 -31.49 -13.13
CA THR A 146 0.45 -31.41 -11.67
C THR A 146 1.31 -30.35 -10.98
N LEU A 147 2.60 -30.27 -11.33
CA LEU A 147 3.50 -29.23 -10.85
C LEU A 147 3.09 -27.85 -11.40
N LEU A 148 2.56 -27.79 -12.63
CA LEU A 148 2.03 -26.53 -13.20
C LEU A 148 0.95 -25.98 -12.31
N SER A 149 -0.04 -26.82 -12.01
CA SER A 149 -1.21 -26.41 -11.24
C SER A 149 -0.80 -25.97 -9.84
N ALA A 150 0.08 -26.74 -9.19
CA ALA A 150 0.59 -26.42 -7.86
C ALA A 150 1.36 -25.09 -7.81
N ALA A 151 2.12 -24.75 -8.85
CA ALA A 151 2.89 -23.50 -8.91
C ALA A 151 2.06 -22.30 -9.45
N MET A 152 1.07 -22.55 -10.30
CA MET A 152 0.12 -21.54 -10.78
C MET A 152 -0.82 -21.05 -9.68
N CYS A 153 -1.25 -21.95 -8.79
CA CYS A 153 -2.11 -21.62 -7.64
C CYS A 153 -1.59 -20.44 -6.79
N PRO A 154 -0.29 -20.39 -6.37
CA PRO A 154 0.27 -19.23 -5.67
C PRO A 154 0.71 -18.09 -6.61
N PHE A 155 0.96 -18.38 -7.90
CA PHE A 155 1.42 -17.37 -8.85
C PHE A 155 0.36 -16.31 -9.18
N ILE A 156 -0.89 -16.74 -9.42
CA ILE A 156 -2.00 -15.82 -9.74
C ILE A 156 -2.28 -14.84 -8.57
N PRO A 157 -2.43 -15.30 -7.30
CA PRO A 157 -2.53 -14.41 -6.16
C PRO A 157 -1.31 -13.51 -5.97
N GLY A 158 -0.10 -14.00 -6.28
CA GLY A 158 1.11 -13.19 -6.26
C GLY A 158 1.03 -11.99 -7.21
N ILE A 159 0.62 -12.22 -8.46
CA ILE A 159 0.40 -11.14 -9.45
C ILE A 159 -0.66 -10.16 -8.94
N LEU A 160 -1.81 -10.67 -8.48
CA LEU A 160 -2.90 -9.82 -7.98
C LEU A 160 -2.43 -8.94 -6.83
N LYS A 161 -1.67 -9.48 -5.87
CA LYS A 161 -1.11 -8.72 -4.76
C LYS A 161 -0.10 -7.66 -5.19
N CYS A 162 0.72 -7.92 -6.21
CA CYS A 162 1.64 -6.92 -6.77
C CYS A 162 0.89 -5.68 -7.28
N PHE A 163 -0.31 -5.83 -7.84
CA PHE A 163 -1.12 -4.69 -8.29
C PHE A 163 -2.00 -4.10 -7.18
N GLU A 164 -2.41 -4.91 -6.21
CA GLU A 164 -3.19 -4.46 -5.06
C GLU A 164 -2.43 -3.43 -4.21
N LYS A 165 -1.12 -3.63 -4.00
CA LYS A 165 -0.29 -2.70 -3.21
C LYS A 165 -0.27 -1.28 -3.80
N PRO A 166 0.10 -1.05 -5.06
CA PRO A 166 0.02 0.28 -5.67
C PRO A 166 -1.41 0.82 -5.78
N TRP A 167 -2.41 -0.05 -5.97
CA TRP A 167 -3.81 0.38 -6.00
C TRP A 167 -4.27 0.91 -4.63
N ALA A 168 -3.84 0.26 -3.54
CA ALA A 168 -4.10 0.71 -2.19
C ALA A 168 -3.37 2.04 -1.89
N LEU A 169 -2.12 2.19 -2.33
CA LEU A 169 -1.39 3.47 -2.24
C LEU A 169 -2.11 4.59 -3.00
N ASN A 170 -2.56 4.33 -4.24
CA ASN A 170 -3.32 5.30 -5.01
C ASN A 170 -4.61 5.70 -4.28
N ARG A 171 -5.36 4.75 -3.71
CA ARG A 171 -6.57 5.07 -2.92
C ARG A 171 -6.30 5.92 -1.68
N ALA A 172 -5.15 5.70 -1.04
CA ALA A 172 -4.72 6.43 0.15
C ALA A 172 -3.98 7.74 -0.18
N SER A 173 -3.63 7.97 -1.45
CA SER A 173 -3.01 9.20 -1.92
C SER A 173 -3.95 10.37 -1.73
N ILE A 174 -3.39 11.47 -1.23
CA ILE A 174 -4.09 12.73 -1.05
C ILE A 174 -4.70 13.15 -2.39
N ASN A 175 -3.92 13.13 -3.48
CA ASN A 175 -4.42 13.51 -4.81
C ASN A 175 -5.62 12.68 -5.25
N SER A 176 -5.61 11.36 -5.01
CA SER A 176 -6.77 10.52 -5.32
C SER A 176 -7.96 10.83 -4.42
N LEU A 177 -7.76 11.02 -3.11
CA LEU A 177 -8.81 11.37 -2.17
C LEU A 177 -9.47 12.71 -2.54
N VAL A 178 -8.67 13.71 -2.93
CA VAL A 178 -9.13 15.00 -3.48
C VAL A 178 -9.99 14.77 -4.72
N SER A 179 -9.47 14.02 -5.70
CA SER A 179 -10.13 13.83 -7.00
C SER A 179 -11.41 13.00 -6.92
N SER A 180 -11.51 12.10 -5.93
CA SER A 180 -12.68 11.25 -5.69
C SER A 180 -13.81 11.97 -4.97
N GLY A 181 -13.54 13.12 -4.34
CA GLY A 181 -14.57 14.01 -3.83
C GLY A 181 -15.48 14.51 -4.95
N GLU A 182 -16.74 14.85 -4.61
CA GLU A 182 -17.69 15.40 -5.58
C GLU A 182 -17.05 16.50 -6.43
N PRO A 183 -17.28 16.50 -7.76
CA PRO A 183 -16.74 17.53 -8.62
C PRO A 183 -17.16 18.86 -8.07
N ILE A 184 -16.15 19.70 -7.80
CA ILE A 184 -16.30 21.04 -7.29
C ILE A 184 -17.41 21.73 -8.09
N ARG A 185 -18.61 21.82 -7.54
CA ARG A 185 -19.64 22.72 -8.06
C ARG A 185 -19.19 24.10 -7.64
N ARG A 186 -18.16 24.62 -8.30
CA ARG A 186 -17.96 26.06 -8.39
C ARG A 186 -19.25 26.56 -8.99
N SER A 187 -20.17 27.04 -8.14
CA SER A 187 -21.32 27.79 -8.61
C SER A 187 -20.75 29.08 -9.21
N ILE A 188 -20.28 29.00 -10.46
CA ILE A 188 -20.03 30.15 -11.31
C ILE A 188 -21.41 30.68 -11.72
N HIS A 189 -22.28 31.01 -10.77
CA HIS A 189 -23.57 31.66 -11.01
C HIS A 189 -24.13 32.15 -9.68
N THR A 190 -23.66 33.30 -9.21
CA THR A 190 -24.51 34.45 -8.87
C THR A 190 -23.60 35.61 -8.44
N HIS A 191 -23.97 36.82 -8.85
CA HIS A 191 -23.46 38.07 -8.30
C HIS A 191 -23.67 38.10 -6.77
N LYS A 192 -22.73 37.58 -5.97
CA LYS A 192 -22.62 37.87 -4.54
C LYS A 192 -21.55 38.97 -4.42
N PRO A 193 -21.77 40.04 -3.63
CA PRO A 193 -20.78 41.09 -3.45
C PRO A 193 -19.46 40.47 -3.01
N MET A 194 -18.35 41.11 -3.39
CA MET A 194 -16.97 40.72 -3.11
C MET A 194 -16.71 40.74 -1.59
N ILE A 195 -17.28 39.78 -0.87
CA ILE A 195 -16.94 39.45 0.51
C ILE A 195 -15.76 38.49 0.39
N ASP A 196 -14.68 38.76 1.11
CA ASP A 196 -13.56 37.82 1.20
C ASP A 196 -14.11 36.46 1.67
N PRO A 197 -13.88 35.36 0.94
CA PRO A 197 -14.34 34.02 1.34
C PRO A 197 -13.95 33.65 2.78
N LEU A 198 -12.85 34.22 3.28
CA LEU A 198 -12.43 34.05 4.66
C LEU A 198 -13.31 34.83 5.64
N GLU A 199 -13.70 36.06 5.31
CA GLU A 199 -14.61 36.87 6.12
C GLU A 199 -16.01 36.26 6.17
N ASP A 200 -16.54 35.78 5.04
CA ASP A 200 -17.83 35.05 4.97
C ASP A 200 -17.79 33.79 5.84
N PHE A 201 -16.66 33.07 5.89
CA PHE A 201 -16.47 31.93 6.78
C PHE A 201 -16.42 32.34 8.26
N ILE A 202 -15.66 33.38 8.60
CA ILE A 202 -15.51 33.85 9.99
C ILE A 202 -16.85 34.33 10.55
N ASP A 203 -17.59 35.13 9.77
CA ASP A 203 -18.91 35.63 10.13
C ASP A 203 -19.88 34.47 10.39
N LYS A 204 -19.90 33.50 9.48
CA LYS A 204 -20.76 32.32 9.58
C LYS A 204 -20.36 31.36 10.72
N ALA A 205 -19.07 31.26 11.03
CA ALA A 205 -18.56 30.44 12.14
C ALA A 205 -18.84 31.07 13.51
N THR A 206 -18.93 32.40 13.56
CA THR A 206 -19.13 33.16 14.80
C THR A 206 -20.61 33.45 15.07
N SER A 207 -21.47 33.35 14.05
CA SER A 207 -22.90 33.60 14.19
C SER A 207 -23.62 32.51 15.01
N PRO A 208 -24.74 32.85 15.68
CA PRO A 208 -25.50 31.91 16.48
C PRO A 208 -25.94 30.69 15.65
N ILE A 209 -26.05 29.52 16.29
CA ILE A 209 -26.42 28.26 15.61
C ILE A 209 -27.74 28.40 14.83
N GLU A 210 -28.72 29.12 15.40
CA GLU A 210 -30.02 29.42 14.80
C GLU A 210 -29.91 30.14 13.45
N ALA A 211 -28.92 31.01 13.29
CA ALA A 211 -28.70 31.76 12.05
C ALA A 211 -28.27 30.86 10.88
N ASN A 212 -27.74 29.66 11.17
CA ASN A 212 -27.25 28.71 10.18
C ASN A 212 -27.98 27.36 10.21
N GLU A 213 -29.12 27.27 10.91
CA GLU A 213 -29.87 26.03 11.09
C GLU A 213 -30.30 25.40 9.76
N TYR A 214 -30.56 26.22 8.73
CA TYR A 214 -30.87 25.79 7.37
C TYR A 214 -29.79 24.88 6.73
N LEU A 215 -28.53 24.98 7.17
CA LEU A 215 -27.45 24.10 6.70
C LEU A 215 -27.54 22.67 7.27
N LEU A 216 -28.18 22.51 8.43
CA LEU A 216 -28.44 21.23 9.08
C LEU A 216 -29.72 20.58 8.54
N THR A 217 -30.69 21.39 8.09
CA THR A 217 -31.97 20.93 7.52
C THR A 217 -31.89 20.58 6.03
N SER A 218 -30.75 20.84 5.36
CA SER A 218 -30.58 20.47 3.95
C SER A 218 -30.75 18.95 3.77
N ALA A 219 -31.49 18.53 2.74
CA ALA A 219 -31.84 17.13 2.49
C ALA A 219 -30.64 16.18 2.30
N THR A 220 -29.42 16.70 2.19
CA THR A 220 -28.19 15.94 2.15
C THR A 220 -27.66 15.72 3.57
N PRO A 221 -27.56 14.46 4.05
CA PRO A 221 -26.89 14.18 5.32
C PRO A 221 -25.46 14.73 5.27
N VAL A 222 -24.95 15.20 6.41
CA VAL A 222 -23.57 15.70 6.49
C VAL A 222 -22.63 14.58 6.04
N ASP A 223 -22.03 14.74 4.86
CA ASP A 223 -21.09 13.75 4.36
C ASP A 223 -19.80 13.83 5.17
N PHE A 224 -19.64 12.79 5.95
CA PHE A 224 -18.73 12.69 7.05
C PHE A 224 -17.56 11.79 6.64
N THR A 225 -16.92 12.17 5.53
CA THR A 225 -15.81 11.42 4.94
C THR A 225 -14.53 11.67 5.74
N PRO A 226 -13.89 10.63 6.31
CA PRO A 226 -12.76 10.77 7.24
C PRO A 226 -11.56 11.59 6.73
N TYR A 227 -11.34 11.63 5.42
CA TYR A 227 -10.23 12.37 4.81
C TYR A 227 -10.48 13.88 4.64
N LYS A 228 -11.74 14.36 4.69
CA LYS A 228 -12.06 15.79 4.59
C LYS A 228 -11.55 16.61 5.79
N LEU A 229 -11.28 15.96 6.93
CA LEU A 229 -10.85 16.64 8.16
C LEU A 229 -9.34 16.92 8.21
N PHE A 230 -8.54 16.13 7.51
CA PHE A 230 -7.08 16.05 7.74
C PHE A 230 -6.22 16.59 6.60
N VAL A 231 -6.71 16.53 5.37
CA VAL A 231 -5.86 16.80 4.20
C VAL A 231 -5.66 18.31 3.99
N ASP A 232 -6.09 19.16 4.92
CA ASP A 232 -6.32 20.59 4.68
C ASP A 232 -7.16 20.84 3.40
N LEU A 233 -7.86 19.79 2.94
CA LEU A 233 -9.03 19.85 2.09
C LEU A 233 -10.17 20.39 2.94
N ALA A 234 -9.99 21.62 3.44
CA ALA A 234 -11.11 22.47 3.72
C ALA A 234 -12.03 22.34 2.50
N SER A 235 -13.21 21.73 2.69
CA SER A 235 -14.17 21.58 1.60
C SER A 235 -14.21 22.92 0.86
N PRO A 236 -14.05 22.95 -0.47
CA PRO A 236 -14.03 24.22 -1.21
C PRO A 236 -15.34 24.99 -1.01
N SER A 237 -16.39 24.34 -0.50
CA SER A 237 -17.59 24.99 0.01
C SER A 237 -17.43 25.41 1.48
N VAL A 238 -17.47 26.73 1.71
CA VAL A 238 -17.62 27.35 3.04
C VAL A 238 -18.80 26.74 3.81
N GLU A 239 -19.88 26.39 3.11
CA GLU A 239 -21.09 25.83 3.72
C GLU A 239 -20.87 24.44 4.31
N ASP A 240 -20.06 23.59 3.67
CA ASP A 240 -19.77 22.26 4.19
C ASP A 240 -18.89 22.34 5.45
N ARG A 241 -17.93 23.26 5.47
CA ARG A 241 -17.06 23.48 6.64
C ARG A 241 -17.88 23.93 7.84
N ILE A 242 -18.81 24.86 7.62
CA ILE A 242 -19.72 25.35 8.64
C ILE A 242 -20.71 24.26 9.06
N ARG A 243 -21.23 23.46 8.13
CA ARG A 243 -22.11 22.31 8.44
C ARG A 243 -21.40 21.30 9.35
N VAL A 244 -20.14 20.96 9.06
CA VAL A 244 -19.32 20.10 9.93
C VAL A 244 -19.12 20.74 11.30
N LEU A 245 -18.72 22.01 11.35
CA LEU A 245 -18.52 22.74 12.60
C LEU A 245 -19.78 22.73 13.48
N LEU A 246 -20.94 23.12 12.92
CA LEU A 246 -22.22 23.14 13.61
C LEU A 246 -22.64 21.75 14.07
N SER A 247 -22.37 20.72 13.26
CA SER A 247 -22.64 19.34 13.65
C SER A 247 -21.82 18.90 14.87
N PHE A 248 -20.61 19.42 15.08
CA PHE A 248 -19.84 19.17 16.29
C PHE A 248 -20.32 20.02 17.47
N SER A 249 -20.71 21.28 17.24
CA SER A 249 -21.22 22.18 18.27
C SER A 249 -22.54 21.72 18.91
N THR A 250 -23.31 20.87 18.22
CA THR A 250 -24.56 20.28 18.74
C THR A 250 -24.34 19.03 19.60
N LEU A 251 -23.11 18.49 19.65
CA LEU A 251 -22.78 17.31 20.46
C LEU A 251 -22.35 17.70 21.88
N ASP A 252 -22.74 16.88 22.85
CA ASP A 252 -22.17 16.92 24.20
C ASP A 252 -20.66 16.62 24.17
N GLY A 253 -19.89 17.17 25.11
CA GLY A 253 -18.43 17.10 25.12
C GLY A 253 -17.88 15.66 25.05
N ASN A 254 -18.52 14.72 25.73
CA ASN A 254 -18.13 13.30 25.67
C ASN A 254 -18.43 12.67 24.31
N HIS A 255 -19.59 12.99 23.72
CA HIS A 255 -19.97 12.49 22.40
C HIS A 255 -19.08 13.09 21.31
N ALA A 256 -18.75 14.37 21.40
CA ALA A 256 -17.84 15.05 20.49
C ALA A 256 -16.44 14.44 20.56
N TYR A 257 -15.93 14.15 21.76
CA TYR A 257 -14.65 13.48 21.96
C TYR A 257 -14.63 12.07 21.36
N CYS A 258 -15.61 11.22 21.69
CA CYS A 258 -15.69 9.85 21.17
C CYS A 258 -15.83 9.85 19.64
N LYS A 259 -16.63 10.77 19.10
CA LYS A 259 -16.77 10.95 17.65
C LYS A 259 -15.42 11.36 17.06
N LEU A 260 -14.77 12.40 17.56
CA LEU A 260 -13.46 12.83 17.08
C LEU A 260 -12.44 11.67 17.11
N GLN A 261 -12.33 10.94 18.22
CA GLN A 261 -11.39 9.82 18.33
C GLN A 261 -11.66 8.70 17.32
N HIS A 262 -12.92 8.29 17.15
CA HIS A 262 -13.32 7.28 16.18
C HIS A 262 -12.92 7.68 14.76
N TRP A 263 -13.08 8.96 14.45
CA TRP A 263 -12.78 9.53 13.16
C TRP A 263 -11.30 9.66 12.87
N LEU A 264 -10.53 10.19 13.82
CA LEU A 264 -9.07 10.23 13.72
C LEU A 264 -8.51 8.81 13.49
N SER A 265 -9.08 7.82 14.19
CA SER A 265 -8.75 6.42 13.99
C SER A 265 -9.10 5.94 12.57
N ASN A 266 -10.30 6.22 12.06
CA ASN A 266 -10.70 5.80 10.71
C ASN A 266 -9.85 6.46 9.61
N THR A 267 -9.50 7.74 9.77
CA THR A 267 -8.60 8.42 8.83
C THR A 267 -7.20 7.85 8.86
N PHE A 268 -6.67 7.57 10.07
CA PHE A 268 -5.39 6.87 10.21
C PHE A 268 -5.43 5.49 9.53
N LEU A 269 -6.53 4.75 9.68
CA LEU A 269 -6.73 3.47 9.01
C LEU A 269 -6.77 3.61 7.48
N LEU A 270 -7.39 4.66 6.96
CA LEU A 270 -7.45 4.92 5.52
C LEU A 270 -6.08 5.24 4.93
N LEU A 271 -5.29 6.08 5.61
CA LEU A 271 -4.02 6.60 5.09
C LEU A 271 -2.87 5.59 5.19
N TYR A 272 -2.87 4.73 6.21
CA TYR A 272 -1.74 3.86 6.52
C TYR A 272 -2.03 2.36 6.28
N THR A 273 -3.24 2.00 5.83
CA THR A 273 -3.68 0.60 5.80
C THR A 273 -4.55 0.28 4.59
N LYS A 274 -4.57 -1.00 4.16
CA LYS A 274 -5.39 -1.43 3.02
C LYS A 274 -6.89 -1.56 3.35
N LYS A 275 -7.29 -1.38 4.61
CA LYS A 275 -8.70 -1.58 5.02
C LYS A 275 -9.57 -0.46 4.44
N LYS A 276 -10.54 -0.84 3.62
CA LYS A 276 -11.69 0.03 3.32
C LYS A 276 -12.51 0.19 4.60
N VAL A 277 -12.74 1.44 5.00
CA VAL A 277 -13.80 1.82 5.94
C VAL A 277 -15.12 1.80 5.19
#